data_AF-A0A6P2DFH2-F1
#
_entry.id   AF-A0A6P2DFH2-F1
#
_cell.length_a   1.000
_cell.length_b   1.000
_cell.length_c   1.000
_cell.angle_alpha   90.00
_cell.angle_beta   90.00
_cell.angle_gamma   90.00
#
_symmetry.space_group_name_H-M   'P 1'
#
loop_
_entity.id
_entity.type
_entity.pdbx_description
1 polymer ?
#
loop_
_entity_poly.entity_id
_entity_poly.type
_entity_poly.pdbx_seq_one_letter_code
_entity_poly.pdbx_strand_id
1 'polypeptide(L)'
;MSDEEALLAAISAHLDEDTPRLAFADWLDENDRNIRAEFVRVQCALKQPGDRSAEEQRKLAARQQYLLENHRRDILGPLGADLGYHHVTFDRGFATELRVPDLLFLQCAAAIGKLCPAPRVRIGTVVGVWLEKALRRPEVNLVVSITIGPRAEAIGPRAGERGLAQIAACPSLVSLAMIGWAPGSAAGNSGLGTLASSEYLPALIELNLPANEVGDEGVGRLVASPLWHRLRRLDLSYNALTDTSADHFTNAPASAIEHLDLQGANFSTAARRRLTRTFGDRVELF
;
A
#
# COMPACT_ATOMS: atom_id res chain seq x y z
N MET A 1 14.37 25.93 -13.66
CA MET A 1 14.60 24.52 -13.36
C MET A 1 16.06 24.40 -12.99
N SER A 2 16.38 23.98 -11.78
CA SER A 2 17.78 23.75 -11.37
C SER A 2 18.33 22.47 -12.01
N ASP A 3 19.65 22.32 -12.03
CA ASP A 3 20.29 21.09 -12.53
C ASP A 3 19.86 19.86 -11.71
N GLU A 4 19.66 20.03 -10.39
CA GLU A 4 19.09 19.02 -9.50
C GLU A 4 17.72 18.54 -9.98
N GLU A 5 16.81 19.49 -10.29
CA GLU A 5 15.46 19.20 -10.73
C GLU A 5 15.46 18.45 -12.07
N ALA A 6 16.37 18.82 -12.98
CA ALA A 6 16.51 18.15 -14.27
C ALA A 6 16.97 16.70 -14.12
N LEU A 7 17.97 16.44 -13.26
CA LEU A 7 18.47 15.09 -12.98
C LEU A 7 17.41 14.23 -12.29
N LEU A 8 16.70 14.78 -11.29
CA LEU A 8 15.61 14.08 -10.60
C LEU A 8 14.42 13.78 -11.54
N ALA A 9 14.12 14.68 -12.48
CA ALA A 9 13.13 14.44 -13.53
C ALA A 9 13.55 13.29 -14.46
N ALA A 10 14.82 13.23 -14.87
CA ALA A 10 15.36 12.13 -15.68
C ALA A 10 15.28 10.78 -14.94
N ILE A 11 15.62 10.75 -13.64
CA ILE A 11 15.50 9.55 -12.81
C ILE A 11 14.03 9.10 -12.72
N SER A 12 13.11 10.04 -12.58
CA SER A 12 11.66 9.75 -12.49
C SER A 12 11.08 9.23 -13.80
N ALA A 13 11.60 9.69 -14.95
CA ALA A 13 11.21 9.18 -16.27
C ALA A 13 11.80 7.79 -16.58
N HIS A 14 12.95 7.45 -15.99
CA HIS A 14 13.69 6.21 -16.25
C HIS A 14 13.98 5.45 -14.95
N LEU A 15 12.92 4.89 -14.34
CA LEU A 15 13.00 4.28 -13.01
C LEU A 15 13.89 3.03 -12.93
N ASP A 16 14.18 2.37 -14.03
CA ASP A 16 14.98 1.14 -14.04
C ASP A 16 16.44 1.33 -14.49
N GLU A 17 16.81 2.54 -14.94
CA GLU A 17 18.13 2.81 -15.51
C GLU A 17 19.13 3.34 -14.48
N ASP A 18 20.34 2.79 -14.47
CA ASP A 18 21.40 3.28 -13.58
C ASP A 18 21.98 4.62 -14.07
N THR A 19 22.01 4.87 -15.38
CA THR A 19 22.64 6.05 -16.00
C THR A 19 22.21 7.39 -15.38
N PRO A 20 20.92 7.75 -15.31
CA PRO A 20 20.51 9.02 -14.71
C PRO A 20 20.81 9.09 -13.20
N ARG A 21 20.89 7.95 -12.51
CA ARG A 21 21.22 7.87 -11.09
C ARG A 21 22.70 8.09 -10.84
N LEU A 22 23.56 7.53 -11.69
CA LEU A 22 25.01 7.73 -11.62
C LEU A 22 25.38 9.18 -11.96
N ALA A 23 24.75 9.78 -12.97
CA ALA A 23 24.91 11.21 -13.26
C ALA A 23 24.48 12.09 -12.07
N PHE A 24 23.38 11.72 -11.39
CA PHE A 24 22.97 12.40 -10.17
C PHE A 24 23.98 12.23 -9.02
N ALA A 25 24.61 11.05 -8.90
CA ALA A 25 25.67 10.82 -7.92
C ALA A 25 26.90 11.70 -8.19
N ASP A 26 27.29 11.88 -9.45
CA ASP A 26 28.40 12.76 -9.82
C ASP A 26 28.08 14.22 -9.44
N TRP A 27 26.88 14.69 -9.79
CA TRP A 27 26.42 16.01 -9.40
C TRP A 27 26.32 16.19 -7.87
N LEU A 28 25.97 15.14 -7.11
CA LEU A 28 25.97 15.18 -5.64
C LEU A 28 27.37 15.38 -5.06
N ASP A 29 28.40 14.72 -5.61
CA ASP A 29 29.79 14.92 -5.18
C ASP A 29 30.26 16.35 -5.47
N GLU A 30 29.93 16.88 -6.65
CA GLU A 30 30.24 18.27 -7.04
C GLU A 30 29.60 19.32 -6.11
N ASN A 31 28.56 18.93 -5.36
CA ASN A 31 27.84 19.75 -4.42
C ASN A 31 28.07 19.33 -2.94
N ASP A 32 29.22 18.71 -2.65
CA ASP A 32 29.65 18.30 -1.30
C ASP A 32 28.71 17.31 -0.58
N ARG A 33 27.87 16.59 -1.32
CA ARG A 33 26.94 15.57 -0.79
C ARG A 33 27.45 14.15 -1.04
N ASN A 34 28.74 13.97 -0.72
CA ASN A 34 29.51 12.76 -1.01
C ASN A 34 28.89 11.47 -0.45
N ILE A 35 28.33 11.53 0.76
CA ILE A 35 27.69 10.36 1.38
C ILE A 35 26.42 9.94 0.64
N ARG A 36 25.63 10.90 0.17
CA ARG A 36 24.43 10.64 -0.63
C ARG A 36 24.80 10.05 -1.99
N ALA A 37 25.84 10.58 -2.62
CA ALA A 37 26.38 10.12 -3.90
C ALA A 37 26.88 8.67 -3.78
N GLU A 38 27.70 8.40 -2.77
CA GLU A 38 28.23 7.06 -2.49
C GLU A 38 27.09 6.05 -2.31
N PHE A 39 26.05 6.40 -1.55
CA PHE A 39 24.91 5.53 -1.34
C PHE A 39 24.17 5.17 -2.64
N VAL A 40 24.04 6.11 -3.58
CA VAL A 40 23.47 5.82 -4.92
C VAL A 40 24.35 4.82 -5.66
N ARG A 41 25.66 5.06 -5.72
CA ARG A 41 26.60 4.19 -6.45
C ARG A 41 26.65 2.78 -5.87
N VAL A 42 26.68 2.65 -4.54
CA VAL A 42 26.67 1.36 -3.85
C VAL A 42 25.42 0.55 -4.19
N GLN A 43 24.23 1.16 -4.18
CA GLN A 43 23.01 0.43 -4.53
C GLN A 43 22.88 0.12 -6.03
N CYS A 44 23.32 1.01 -6.91
CA CYS A 44 23.38 0.69 -8.34
C CYS A 44 24.32 -0.51 -8.57
N ALA A 45 25.50 -0.50 -7.95
CA ALA A 45 26.42 -1.62 -8.00
C ALA A 45 25.78 -2.92 -7.47
N LEU A 46 25.13 -2.89 -6.30
CA LEU A 46 24.48 -4.10 -5.74
C LEU A 46 23.39 -4.69 -6.64
N LYS A 47 22.72 -3.87 -7.45
CA LYS A 47 21.61 -4.32 -8.32
C LYS A 47 22.05 -4.72 -9.72
N GLN A 48 23.25 -4.32 -10.15
CA GLN A 48 23.78 -4.70 -11.46
C GLN A 48 23.96 -6.22 -11.57
N PRO A 49 23.35 -6.87 -12.58
CA PRO A 49 23.64 -8.26 -12.88
C PRO A 49 25.04 -8.35 -13.47
N GLY A 50 25.98 -8.97 -12.76
CA GLY A 50 27.35 -9.14 -13.24
C GLY A 50 28.17 -10.14 -12.41
N ASP A 51 29.32 -10.53 -12.97
CA ASP A 51 30.32 -11.48 -12.44
C ASP A 51 31.09 -10.96 -11.20
N ARG A 52 30.43 -10.20 -10.31
CA ARG A 52 31.06 -9.83 -9.04
C ARG A 52 31.24 -11.06 -8.18
N SER A 53 32.42 -11.19 -7.61
CA SER A 53 32.71 -12.22 -6.62
C SER A 53 31.76 -12.08 -5.42
N ALA A 54 31.49 -13.20 -4.74
CA ALA A 54 30.72 -13.19 -3.51
C ALA A 54 31.33 -12.28 -2.42
N GLU A 55 32.65 -12.07 -2.47
CA GLU A 55 33.35 -11.17 -1.55
C GLU A 55 33.05 -9.70 -1.84
N GLU A 56 33.06 -9.27 -3.11
CA GLU A 56 32.70 -7.90 -3.50
C GLU A 56 31.25 -7.59 -3.16
N GLN A 57 30.33 -8.54 -3.40
CA GLN A 57 28.93 -8.38 -3.01
C GLN A 57 28.78 -8.20 -1.50
N ARG A 58 29.51 -8.98 -0.70
CA ARG A 58 29.51 -8.84 0.77
C ARG A 58 30.08 -7.49 1.22
N LYS A 59 31.16 -7.01 0.60
CA LYS A 59 31.75 -5.70 0.90
C LYS A 59 30.77 -4.56 0.59
N LEU A 60 30.12 -4.61 -0.58
CA LEU A 60 29.10 -3.63 -0.95
C LEU A 60 27.90 -3.67 -0.01
N ALA A 61 27.41 -4.85 0.36
CA ALA A 61 26.30 -5.01 1.30
C ALA A 61 26.66 -4.47 2.69
N ALA A 62 27.88 -4.76 3.18
CA ALA A 62 28.38 -4.22 4.44
C ALA A 62 28.50 -2.69 4.39
N ARG A 63 28.96 -2.13 3.26
CA ARG A 63 29.06 -0.68 3.09
C ARG A 63 27.67 -0.02 3.03
N GLN A 64 26.72 -0.61 2.31
CA GLN A 64 25.33 -0.17 2.31
C GLN A 64 24.77 -0.12 3.73
N GLN A 65 24.95 -1.21 4.50
CA GLN A 65 24.48 -1.30 5.87
C GLN A 65 25.11 -0.19 6.73
N TYR A 66 26.42 0.00 6.64
CA TYR A 66 27.13 1.06 7.36
C TYR A 66 26.57 2.46 7.04
N LEU A 67 26.34 2.76 5.76
CA LEU A 67 25.79 4.05 5.32
C LEU A 67 24.37 4.26 5.86
N LEU A 68 23.52 3.22 5.78
CA LEU A 68 22.20 3.27 6.39
C LEU A 68 22.26 3.40 7.90
N GLU A 69 23.29 2.87 8.56
CA GLU A 69 23.40 2.90 10.00
C GLU A 69 23.84 4.25 10.57
N ASN A 70 24.80 4.86 9.88
CA ASN A 70 25.53 6.01 10.42
C ASN A 70 25.16 7.32 9.73
N HIS A 71 24.53 7.27 8.54
CA HIS A 71 24.35 8.42 7.66
C HIS A 71 22.91 8.60 7.15
N ARG A 72 21.89 8.14 7.89
CA ARG A 72 20.48 8.28 7.44
C ARG A 72 20.07 9.71 7.15
N ARG A 73 20.55 10.68 7.95
CA ARG A 73 20.22 12.09 7.74
C ARG A 73 20.84 12.65 6.47
N ASP A 74 22.04 12.20 6.11
CA ASP A 74 22.70 12.58 4.86
C ASP A 74 21.96 11.98 3.64
N ILE A 75 21.35 10.80 3.81
CA ILE A 75 20.66 10.07 2.73
C ILE A 75 19.21 10.55 2.54
N LEU A 76 18.47 10.71 3.63
CA LEU A 76 17.02 10.97 3.64
C LEU A 76 16.66 12.39 4.09
N GLY A 77 17.64 13.22 4.45
CA GLY A 77 17.40 14.53 5.03
C GLY A 77 16.63 14.42 6.36
N PRO A 78 15.57 15.24 6.57
CA PRO A 78 14.77 15.22 7.79
C PRO A 78 14.19 13.84 8.13
N LEU A 79 13.79 13.07 7.10
CA LEU A 79 13.23 11.73 7.28
C LEU A 79 14.22 10.73 7.89
N GLY A 80 15.53 11.00 7.80
CA GLY A 80 16.56 10.16 8.39
C GLY A 80 16.54 10.17 9.93
N ALA A 81 15.94 11.18 10.56
CA ALA A 81 15.74 11.25 12.00
C ALA A 81 14.48 10.51 12.47
N ASP A 82 13.41 10.56 11.66
CA ASP A 82 12.09 10.07 12.04
C ASP A 82 11.86 8.61 11.62
N LEU A 83 12.39 8.20 10.46
CA LEU A 83 12.15 6.89 9.88
C LEU A 83 13.26 5.90 10.24
N GLY A 84 12.90 4.82 10.94
CA GLY A 84 13.77 3.67 11.20
C GLY A 84 14.04 2.80 9.97
N TYR A 85 14.93 1.81 10.12
CA TYR A 85 15.36 0.92 9.03
C TYR A 85 14.21 0.18 8.36
N HIS A 86 13.25 -0.32 9.15
CA HIS A 86 12.13 -1.11 8.64
C HIS A 86 11.06 -0.28 7.93
N HIS A 87 11.15 1.06 8.00
CA HIS A 87 10.15 1.94 7.40
C HIS A 87 10.43 2.30 5.94
N VAL A 88 11.66 2.13 5.45
CA VAL A 88 12.08 2.63 4.14
C VAL A 88 12.67 1.50 3.32
N THR A 89 12.06 1.23 2.17
CA THR A 89 12.67 0.41 1.13
C THR A 89 13.34 1.34 0.14
N PHE A 90 14.58 1.02 -0.21
CA PHE A 90 15.31 1.73 -1.23
C PHE A 90 15.43 0.90 -2.51
N ASP A 91 15.48 1.60 -3.63
CA ASP A 91 15.99 1.03 -4.88
C ASP A 91 17.01 1.98 -5.50
N ARG A 92 18.21 1.45 -5.79
CA ARG A 92 19.29 2.19 -6.48
C ARG A 92 19.54 3.58 -5.90
N GLY A 93 19.47 3.69 -4.57
CA GLY A 93 19.72 4.92 -3.84
C GLY A 93 18.51 5.81 -3.59
N PHE A 94 17.29 5.45 -4.00
CA PHE A 94 16.08 6.26 -3.80
C PHE A 94 15.05 5.53 -2.96
N ALA A 95 14.33 6.24 -2.10
CA ALA A 95 13.23 5.66 -1.34
C ALA A 95 12.06 5.36 -2.28
N THR A 96 11.71 4.09 -2.47
CA THR A 96 10.63 3.68 -3.39
C THR A 96 9.35 3.30 -2.66
N GLU A 97 9.47 2.81 -1.43
CA GLU A 97 8.34 2.43 -0.61
C GLU A 97 8.58 2.84 0.85
N LEU A 98 7.58 3.48 1.44
CA LEU A 98 7.55 3.86 2.84
C LEU A 98 6.47 3.06 3.55
N ARG A 99 6.83 2.31 4.59
CA ARG A 99 5.91 1.59 5.47
C ARG A 99 5.94 2.27 6.83
N VAL A 100 4.98 3.16 7.03
CA VAL A 100 4.99 4.04 8.20
C VAL A 100 3.77 3.78 9.08
N PRO A 101 3.93 3.78 10.41
CA PRO A 101 2.81 3.95 11.32
C PRO A 101 2.09 5.27 11.05
N ASP A 102 0.81 5.29 11.40
CA ASP A 102 -0.08 6.43 11.26
C ASP A 102 0.43 7.76 11.81
N LEU A 103 0.87 7.80 13.07
CA LEU A 103 1.36 9.00 13.73
C LEU A 103 2.64 9.50 13.06
N LEU A 104 3.47 8.59 12.59
CA LEU A 104 4.71 8.92 11.90
C LEU A 104 4.41 9.58 10.56
N PHE A 105 3.42 9.08 9.80
CA PHE A 105 2.97 9.74 8.57
C PHE A 105 2.56 11.19 8.83
N LEU A 106 1.77 11.47 9.87
CA LEU A 106 1.36 12.84 10.20
C LEU A 106 2.54 13.76 10.55
N GLN A 107 3.58 13.22 11.18
CA GLN A 107 4.78 13.97 11.55
C GLN A 107 5.63 14.31 10.33
N CYS A 108 5.75 13.37 9.37
CA CYS A 108 6.72 13.49 8.28
C CYS A 108 6.12 13.66 6.88
N ALA A 109 4.78 13.75 6.74
CA ALA A 109 4.08 13.88 5.46
C ALA A 109 4.70 14.93 4.52
N ALA A 110 4.95 16.15 5.01
CA ALA A 110 5.52 17.22 4.20
C ALA A 110 6.96 16.93 3.71
N ALA A 111 7.73 16.14 4.47
CA ALA A 111 9.05 15.70 4.05
C ALA A 111 8.96 14.53 3.04
N ILE A 112 7.97 13.63 3.20
CA ILE A 112 7.65 12.60 2.22
C ILE A 112 7.28 13.23 0.87
N GLY A 113 6.45 14.27 0.87
CA GLY A 113 6.01 14.97 -0.34
C GLY A 113 7.14 15.66 -1.12
N LYS A 114 8.33 15.81 -0.52
CA LYS A 114 9.52 16.37 -1.18
C LYS A 114 10.44 15.31 -1.79
N LEU A 115 10.18 14.03 -1.56
CA LEU A 115 10.97 12.96 -2.14
C LEU A 115 10.74 12.88 -3.64
N CYS A 116 11.83 12.77 -4.40
CA CYS A 116 11.81 12.59 -5.84
C CYS A 116 12.82 11.49 -6.22
N PRO A 117 12.41 10.41 -6.91
CA PRO A 117 11.03 10.09 -7.32
C PRO A 117 10.07 9.92 -6.14
N ALA A 118 8.77 10.12 -6.41
CA ALA A 118 7.73 10.00 -5.38
C ALA A 118 7.61 8.54 -4.90
N PRO A 119 7.69 8.27 -3.58
CA PRO A 119 7.58 6.93 -3.05
C PRO A 119 6.12 6.45 -2.98
N ARG A 120 5.94 5.13 -2.96
CA ARG A 120 4.68 4.51 -2.57
C ARG A 120 4.57 4.50 -1.06
N VAL A 121 3.52 5.09 -0.50
CA VAL A 121 3.31 5.14 0.95
C VAL A 121 2.31 4.07 1.38
N ARG A 122 2.70 3.23 2.33
CA ARG A 122 1.83 2.28 3.00
C ARG A 122 1.69 2.67 4.46
N ILE A 123 0.46 2.83 4.91
CA ILE A 123 0.16 3.17 6.29
C ILE A 123 -0.35 1.92 6.99
N GLY A 124 0.33 1.53 8.08
CA GLY A 124 -0.04 0.37 8.90
C GLY A 124 -0.30 0.77 10.36
N THR A 125 -0.99 -0.11 11.10
CA THR A 125 -1.27 -0.03 12.55
C THR A 125 -1.87 1.31 12.99
N VAL A 126 -3.20 1.34 13.02
CA VAL A 126 -4.01 2.54 13.24
C VAL A 126 -4.56 2.60 14.66
N VAL A 127 -4.39 3.74 15.32
CA VAL A 127 -5.14 4.08 16.55
C VAL A 127 -6.10 5.25 16.26
N GLY A 128 -7.30 4.91 15.81
CA GLY A 128 -8.60 5.60 15.95
C GLY A 128 -8.84 7.06 15.55
N VAL A 129 -7.89 7.98 15.70
CA VAL A 129 -8.16 9.44 15.66
C VAL A 129 -7.41 10.15 14.54
N TRP A 130 -6.55 9.44 13.79
CA TRP A 130 -5.65 10.07 12.83
C TRP A 130 -6.16 10.11 11.39
N LEU A 131 -7.05 9.17 10.97
CA LEU A 131 -7.46 9.05 9.58
C LEU A 131 -8.03 10.38 9.06
N GLU A 132 -8.90 11.03 9.84
CA GLU A 132 -9.42 12.35 9.47
C GLU A 132 -8.31 13.41 9.29
N LYS A 133 -7.28 13.41 10.14
CA LYS A 133 -6.18 14.38 10.03
C LYS A 133 -5.25 14.07 8.86
N ALA A 134 -5.01 12.80 8.58
CA ALA A 134 -4.13 12.38 7.49
C ALA A 134 -4.79 12.52 6.13
N LEU A 135 -6.09 12.22 6.02
CA LEU A 135 -6.85 12.42 4.78
C LEU A 135 -6.95 13.89 4.37
N ARG A 136 -6.70 14.83 5.29
CA ARG A 136 -6.59 16.27 4.99
C ARG A 136 -5.21 16.69 4.46
N ARG A 137 -4.21 15.81 4.48
CA ARG A 137 -2.87 16.10 3.97
C ARG A 137 -2.82 15.92 2.46
N PRO A 138 -2.20 16.83 1.70
CA PRO A 138 -2.08 16.67 0.24
C PRO A 138 -1.30 15.41 -0.14
N GLU A 139 -0.32 15.00 0.69
CA GLU A 139 0.54 13.83 0.45
C GLU A 139 -0.19 12.49 0.59
N VAL A 140 -1.47 12.50 0.95
CA VAL A 140 -2.30 11.30 0.96
C VAL A 140 -2.47 10.71 -0.47
N ASN A 141 -2.22 11.52 -1.51
CA ASN A 141 -2.18 11.05 -2.90
C ASN A 141 -1.04 10.06 -3.19
N LEU A 142 -0.02 9.98 -2.32
CA LEU A 142 1.06 9.00 -2.41
C LEU A 142 0.71 7.68 -1.71
N VAL A 143 -0.40 7.64 -0.96
CA VAL A 143 -0.79 6.47 -0.18
C VAL A 143 -1.39 5.41 -1.10
N VAL A 144 -0.71 4.27 -1.17
CA VAL A 144 -1.12 3.12 -1.98
C VAL A 144 -1.80 2.03 -1.16
N SER A 145 -1.63 2.05 0.16
CA SER A 145 -2.15 1.01 1.04
C SER A 145 -2.45 1.57 2.43
N ILE A 146 -3.64 1.26 2.94
CA ILE A 146 -4.04 1.57 4.31
C ILE A 146 -4.46 0.26 4.97
N THR A 147 -3.78 -0.11 6.07
CA THR A 147 -4.11 -1.30 6.87
C THR A 147 -4.32 -0.92 8.33
N ILE A 148 -5.51 -1.23 8.84
CA ILE A 148 -5.93 -0.97 10.22
C ILE A 148 -5.72 -2.25 11.04
N GLY A 149 -4.96 -2.15 12.13
CA GLY A 149 -4.58 -3.29 12.98
C GLY A 149 -5.60 -3.61 14.10
N PRO A 150 -5.44 -4.76 14.78
CA PRO A 150 -6.43 -5.33 15.72
C PRO A 150 -6.56 -4.57 17.05
N ARG A 151 -5.79 -3.51 17.31
CA ARG A 151 -5.94 -2.65 18.50
C ARG A 151 -7.17 -1.72 18.40
N ALA A 152 -8.20 -2.19 17.71
CA ALA A 152 -9.50 -1.55 17.56
C ALA A 152 -10.26 -1.43 18.88
N GLU A 153 -9.84 -2.11 19.96
CA GLU A 153 -10.41 -1.93 21.31
C GLU A 153 -10.36 -0.46 21.80
N ALA A 154 -9.37 0.31 21.32
CA ALA A 154 -9.26 1.74 21.61
C ALA A 154 -10.10 2.63 20.67
N ILE A 155 -10.63 2.06 19.59
CA ILE A 155 -11.41 2.76 18.58
C ILE A 155 -12.86 2.38 18.86
N GLY A 156 -13.69 3.37 19.21
CA GLY A 156 -15.08 3.11 19.59
C GLY A 156 -15.86 2.24 18.59
N PRO A 157 -17.03 1.71 18.99
CA PRO A 157 -17.80 0.79 18.18
C PRO A 157 -17.99 1.33 16.74
N ARG A 158 -17.85 0.45 15.75
CA ARG A 158 -17.97 0.76 14.29
C ARG A 158 -16.80 1.59 13.72
N ALA A 159 -15.60 1.38 14.25
CA ALA A 159 -14.35 1.92 13.73
C ALA A 159 -14.17 1.64 12.22
N GLY A 160 -14.49 0.40 11.81
CA GLY A 160 -14.46 -0.08 10.45
C GLY A 160 -15.34 0.73 9.53
N GLU A 161 -16.62 0.83 9.88
CA GLU A 161 -17.60 1.56 9.09
C GLU A 161 -17.21 3.03 8.90
N ARG A 162 -16.84 3.71 10.00
CA ARG A 162 -16.45 5.13 9.94
C ARG A 162 -15.18 5.32 9.12
N GLY A 163 -14.19 4.44 9.28
CA GLY A 163 -12.94 4.52 8.55
C GLY A 163 -13.13 4.30 7.04
N LEU A 164 -13.92 3.30 6.65
CA LEU A 164 -14.27 3.07 5.25
C LEU A 164 -15.05 4.25 4.67
N ALA A 165 -16.00 4.83 5.42
CA ALA A 165 -16.75 5.99 4.96
C ALA A 165 -15.84 7.22 4.74
N GLN A 166 -14.87 7.45 5.63
CA GLN A 166 -13.90 8.54 5.47
C GLN A 166 -13.01 8.35 4.24
N ILE A 167 -12.54 7.12 3.99
CA ILE A 167 -11.76 6.79 2.78
C ILE A 167 -12.61 6.98 1.52
N ALA A 168 -13.83 6.45 1.52
CA ALA A 168 -14.75 6.53 0.39
C ALA A 168 -15.09 7.97 0.00
N ALA A 169 -15.01 8.91 0.95
CA ALA A 169 -15.28 10.33 0.74
C ALA A 169 -14.02 11.17 0.45
N CYS A 170 -12.83 10.56 0.36
CA CYS A 170 -11.58 11.31 0.19
C CYS A 170 -11.13 11.39 -1.29
N PRO A 171 -11.24 12.55 -1.96
CA PRO A 171 -10.89 12.70 -3.38
C PRO A 171 -9.39 12.59 -3.66
N SER A 172 -8.55 12.77 -2.63
CA SER A 172 -7.10 12.75 -2.78
C SER A 172 -6.49 11.35 -2.76
N LEU A 173 -7.26 10.29 -2.45
CA LEU A 173 -6.80 8.89 -2.39
C LEU A 173 -6.71 8.22 -3.77
N VAL A 174 -6.26 8.96 -4.77
CA VAL A 174 -6.23 8.53 -6.18
C VAL A 174 -5.31 7.33 -6.44
N SER A 175 -4.28 7.14 -5.60
CA SER A 175 -3.30 6.06 -5.72
C SER A 175 -3.61 4.87 -4.81
N LEU A 176 -4.69 4.93 -4.01
CA LEU A 176 -4.98 3.90 -3.02
C LEU A 176 -5.37 2.60 -3.73
N ALA A 177 -4.50 1.60 -3.60
CA ALA A 177 -4.62 0.31 -4.28
C ALA A 177 -5.10 -0.80 -3.35
N MET A 178 -4.87 -0.67 -2.04
CA MET A 178 -5.20 -1.70 -1.06
C MET A 178 -5.80 -1.10 0.22
N ILE A 179 -6.90 -1.69 0.66
CA ILE A 179 -7.62 -1.37 1.89
C ILE A 179 -7.69 -2.64 2.73
N GLY A 180 -7.22 -2.58 3.97
CA GLY A 180 -7.26 -3.71 4.91
C GLY A 180 -7.74 -3.30 6.29
N TRP A 181 -8.71 -4.03 6.84
CA TRP A 181 -9.18 -3.87 8.21
C TRP A 181 -8.98 -5.17 9.00
N ALA A 182 -8.44 -5.03 10.20
CA ALA A 182 -8.31 -6.16 11.11
C ALA A 182 -9.69 -6.75 11.46
N PRO A 183 -9.74 -8.06 11.75
CA PRO A 183 -10.89 -8.73 12.34
C PRO A 183 -11.50 -7.95 13.51
N GLY A 184 -12.83 -7.97 13.59
CA GLY A 184 -13.59 -7.34 14.68
C GLY A 184 -13.68 -5.82 14.60
N SER A 185 -13.32 -5.19 13.47
CA SER A 185 -13.40 -3.73 13.35
C SER A 185 -14.80 -3.22 13.03
N ALA A 186 -15.80 -4.09 12.82
CA ALA A 186 -17.18 -3.74 12.48
C ALA A 186 -17.27 -2.79 11.28
N ALA A 187 -16.75 -3.22 10.13
CA ALA A 187 -16.96 -2.54 8.85
C ALA A 187 -18.43 -2.63 8.40
N GLY A 188 -19.01 -3.82 8.51
CA GLY A 188 -20.40 -4.13 8.22
C GLY A 188 -20.83 -3.86 6.77
N ASN A 189 -22.11 -4.12 6.50
CA ASN A 189 -22.73 -3.80 5.20
C ASN A 189 -22.67 -2.32 4.86
N SER A 190 -22.80 -1.45 5.88
CA SER A 190 -22.78 0.00 5.72
C SER A 190 -21.41 0.50 5.24
N GLY A 191 -20.32 0.05 5.88
CA GLY A 191 -18.96 0.44 5.50
C GLY A 191 -18.60 -0.06 4.11
N LEU A 192 -18.87 -1.35 3.83
CA LEU A 192 -18.62 -1.92 2.50
C LEU A 192 -19.48 -1.24 1.42
N GLY A 193 -20.76 -0.99 1.69
CA GLY A 193 -21.66 -0.32 0.75
C GLY A 193 -21.26 1.12 0.45
N THR A 194 -20.76 1.85 1.46
CA THR A 194 -20.24 3.22 1.27
C THR A 194 -18.99 3.20 0.42
N LEU A 195 -18.07 2.27 0.68
CA LEU A 195 -16.88 2.08 -0.14
C LEU A 195 -17.22 1.73 -1.59
N ALA A 196 -18.17 0.81 -1.80
CA ALA A 196 -18.67 0.40 -3.11
C ALA A 196 -19.25 1.57 -3.92
N SER A 197 -19.79 2.58 -3.26
CA SER A 197 -20.36 3.76 -3.91
C SER A 197 -19.33 4.88 -4.16
N SER A 198 -18.06 4.68 -3.82
CA SER A 198 -17.02 5.72 -3.97
C SER A 198 -16.58 5.90 -5.43
N GLU A 199 -16.53 7.15 -5.88
CA GLU A 199 -15.97 7.54 -7.17
C GLU A 199 -14.48 7.93 -7.08
N TYR A 200 -13.92 7.99 -5.86
CA TYR A 200 -12.59 8.55 -5.59
C TYR A 200 -11.48 7.51 -5.47
N LEU A 201 -11.79 6.24 -5.69
CA LEU A 201 -10.85 5.12 -5.53
C LEU A 201 -10.56 4.43 -6.87
N PRO A 202 -9.97 5.14 -7.86
CA PRO A 202 -9.79 4.59 -9.19
C PRO A 202 -8.77 3.44 -9.24
N ALA A 203 -7.81 3.44 -8.31
CA ALA A 203 -6.70 2.49 -8.25
C ALA A 203 -6.97 1.28 -7.34
N LEU A 204 -8.12 1.19 -6.66
CA LEU A 204 -8.38 0.15 -5.67
C LEU A 204 -8.52 -1.23 -6.35
N ILE A 205 -7.62 -2.13 -6.00
CA ILE A 205 -7.55 -3.50 -6.55
C ILE A 205 -7.60 -4.59 -5.49
N GLU A 206 -7.35 -4.25 -4.22
CA GLU A 206 -7.32 -5.21 -3.11
C GLU A 206 -8.14 -4.69 -1.92
N LEU A 207 -9.06 -5.53 -1.45
CA LEU A 207 -9.92 -5.24 -0.31
C LEU A 207 -9.93 -6.43 0.66
N ASN A 208 -9.41 -6.22 1.87
CA ASN A 208 -9.30 -7.26 2.89
C ASN A 208 -10.13 -6.85 4.12
N LEU A 209 -11.26 -7.52 4.32
CA LEU A 209 -12.19 -7.29 5.45
C LEU A 209 -12.52 -8.62 6.16
N PRO A 210 -11.54 -9.43 6.59
CA PRO A 210 -11.82 -10.68 7.29
C PRO A 210 -12.53 -10.40 8.62
N ALA A 211 -13.56 -11.19 8.96
CA ALA A 211 -14.30 -11.08 10.22
C ALA A 211 -14.73 -9.64 10.58
N ASN A 212 -15.35 -8.94 9.63
CA ASN A 212 -15.76 -7.54 9.77
C ASN A 212 -17.29 -7.35 9.70
N GLU A 213 -18.05 -8.40 10.00
CA GLU A 213 -19.51 -8.40 10.04
C GLU A 213 -20.17 -8.01 8.71
N VAL A 214 -19.47 -8.25 7.59
CA VAL A 214 -20.06 -8.11 6.26
C VAL A 214 -21.08 -9.23 6.06
N GLY A 215 -22.23 -8.89 5.50
CA GLY A 215 -23.29 -9.84 5.15
C GLY A 215 -23.72 -9.71 3.70
N ASP A 216 -24.77 -10.45 3.35
CA ASP A 216 -25.23 -10.59 1.96
C ASP A 216 -25.59 -9.26 1.28
N GLU A 217 -26.17 -8.32 2.04
CA GLU A 217 -26.49 -6.98 1.53
C GLU A 217 -25.22 -6.20 1.12
N GLY A 218 -24.15 -6.28 1.92
CA GLY A 218 -22.87 -5.66 1.62
C GLY A 218 -22.26 -6.23 0.34
N VAL A 219 -22.31 -7.56 0.18
CA VAL A 219 -21.87 -8.25 -1.04
C VAL A 219 -22.71 -7.83 -2.24
N GLY A 220 -24.04 -7.78 -2.11
CA GLY A 220 -24.95 -7.36 -3.18
C GLY A 220 -24.63 -5.94 -3.69
N ARG A 221 -24.31 -5.00 -2.80
CA ARG A 221 -23.86 -3.65 -3.17
C ARG A 221 -22.48 -3.66 -3.83
N LEU A 222 -21.54 -4.46 -3.33
CA LEU A 222 -20.20 -4.56 -3.88
C LEU A 222 -20.24 -5.05 -5.34
N VAL A 223 -20.94 -6.16 -5.62
CA VAL A 223 -20.98 -6.75 -6.98
C VAL A 223 -21.72 -5.88 -7.99
N ALA A 224 -22.60 -4.99 -7.53
CA ALA A 224 -23.29 -4.01 -8.36
C ALA A 224 -22.47 -2.73 -8.61
N SER A 225 -21.30 -2.59 -8.00
CA SER A 225 -20.50 -1.37 -8.04
C SER A 225 -19.37 -1.41 -9.06
N PRO A 226 -18.83 -0.24 -9.47
CA PRO A 226 -17.63 -0.16 -10.31
C PRO A 226 -16.40 -0.84 -9.71
N LEU A 227 -16.33 -0.98 -8.38
CA LEU A 227 -15.20 -1.64 -7.72
C LEU A 227 -15.10 -3.13 -8.11
N TRP A 228 -16.23 -3.82 -8.29
CA TRP A 228 -16.24 -5.26 -8.59
C TRP A 228 -15.49 -5.61 -9.89
N HIS A 229 -15.54 -4.72 -10.87
CA HIS A 229 -14.83 -4.90 -12.14
C HIS A 229 -13.31 -4.67 -12.02
N ARG A 230 -12.85 -4.02 -10.96
CA ARG A 230 -11.44 -3.61 -10.77
C ARG A 230 -10.72 -4.44 -9.72
N LEU A 231 -11.45 -4.89 -8.69
CA LEU A 231 -10.89 -5.71 -7.64
C LEU A 231 -10.29 -6.98 -8.24
N ARG A 232 -9.03 -7.22 -7.88
CA ARG A 232 -8.27 -8.43 -8.18
C ARG A 232 -8.22 -9.35 -6.97
N ARG A 233 -8.20 -8.77 -5.76
CA ARG A 233 -8.12 -9.53 -4.51
C ARG A 233 -9.22 -9.06 -3.57
N LEU A 234 -10.00 -10.01 -3.08
CA LEU A 234 -11.07 -9.75 -2.14
C LEU A 234 -11.05 -10.82 -1.05
N ASP A 235 -10.79 -10.41 0.18
CA ASP A 235 -10.91 -11.26 1.36
C ASP A 235 -12.13 -10.81 2.18
N LEU A 236 -13.15 -11.66 2.20
CA LEU A 236 -14.32 -11.57 3.05
C LEU A 236 -14.46 -12.81 3.94
N SER A 237 -13.35 -13.48 4.25
CA SER A 237 -13.35 -14.63 5.14
C SER A 237 -13.95 -14.30 6.52
N TYR A 238 -14.52 -15.30 7.17
CA TYR A 238 -15.11 -15.22 8.51
C TYR A 238 -16.17 -14.12 8.68
N ASN A 239 -16.86 -13.76 7.60
CA ASN A 239 -18.00 -12.84 7.60
C ASN A 239 -19.34 -13.59 7.61
N ALA A 240 -20.44 -12.86 7.82
CA ALA A 240 -21.80 -13.38 7.90
C ALA A 240 -22.40 -13.63 6.50
N LEU A 241 -21.69 -14.37 5.65
CA LEU A 241 -22.09 -14.66 4.28
C LEU A 241 -22.90 -15.95 4.20
N THR A 242 -24.01 -15.92 3.46
CA THR A 242 -24.90 -17.07 3.24
C THR A 242 -25.00 -17.42 1.76
N ASP A 243 -25.79 -18.45 1.42
CA ASP A 243 -26.09 -18.81 0.03
C ASP A 243 -26.56 -17.61 -0.83
N THR A 244 -27.16 -16.58 -0.22
CA THR A 244 -27.52 -15.33 -0.91
C THR A 244 -26.28 -14.60 -1.44
N SER A 245 -25.19 -14.49 -0.66
CA SER A 245 -23.91 -13.96 -1.15
C SER A 245 -23.35 -14.79 -2.29
N ALA A 246 -23.47 -16.12 -2.22
CA ALA A 246 -23.04 -16.99 -3.31
C ALA A 246 -23.82 -16.71 -4.60
N ASP A 247 -25.13 -16.45 -4.49
CA ASP A 247 -25.96 -16.06 -5.62
C ASP A 247 -25.59 -14.66 -6.14
N HIS A 248 -25.27 -13.71 -5.27
CA HIS A 248 -24.74 -12.41 -5.69
C HIS A 248 -23.44 -12.54 -6.50
N PHE A 249 -22.46 -13.30 -6.01
CA PHE A 249 -21.18 -13.48 -6.71
C PHE A 249 -21.34 -14.24 -8.04
N THR A 250 -22.21 -15.25 -8.08
CA THR A 250 -22.36 -16.10 -9.27
C THR A 250 -23.19 -15.45 -10.37
N ASN A 251 -24.11 -14.54 -10.02
CA ASN A 251 -24.90 -13.74 -10.95
C ASN A 251 -24.29 -12.36 -11.24
N ALA A 252 -23.16 -12.03 -10.60
CA ALA A 252 -22.47 -10.77 -10.81
C ALA A 252 -21.97 -10.65 -12.26
N PRO A 253 -21.83 -9.42 -12.78
CA PRO A 253 -21.17 -9.21 -14.06
C PRO A 253 -19.68 -9.60 -13.97
N ALA A 254 -19.03 -9.70 -15.14
CA ALA A 254 -17.64 -10.13 -15.24
C ALA A 254 -16.71 -9.33 -14.31
N SER A 255 -15.87 -10.06 -13.58
CA SER A 255 -14.95 -9.50 -12.59
C SER A 255 -13.48 -9.71 -12.99
N ALA A 256 -12.61 -8.84 -12.49
CA ALA A 256 -11.16 -8.97 -12.60
C ALA A 256 -10.54 -9.76 -11.43
N ILE A 257 -11.37 -10.42 -10.63
CA ILE A 257 -10.95 -11.13 -9.42
C ILE A 257 -9.98 -12.24 -9.80
N GLU A 258 -8.80 -12.20 -9.22
CA GLU A 258 -7.74 -13.20 -9.30
C GLU A 258 -7.73 -14.08 -8.03
N HIS A 259 -8.16 -13.52 -6.89
CA HIS A 259 -8.23 -14.22 -5.61
C HIS A 259 -9.43 -13.73 -4.78
N LEU A 260 -10.26 -14.66 -4.33
CA LEU A 260 -11.48 -14.46 -3.58
C LEU A 260 -11.49 -15.39 -2.36
N ASP A 261 -11.23 -14.84 -1.18
CA ASP A 261 -11.31 -15.60 0.06
C ASP A 261 -12.67 -15.43 0.72
N LEU A 262 -13.39 -16.55 0.88
CA LEU A 262 -14.68 -16.65 1.55
C LEU A 262 -14.69 -17.78 2.59
N GLN A 263 -13.53 -18.12 3.15
CA GLN A 263 -13.42 -19.09 4.25
C GLN A 263 -14.32 -18.70 5.42
N GLY A 264 -14.76 -19.66 6.24
CA GLY A 264 -15.60 -19.38 7.42
C GLY A 264 -17.02 -18.87 7.13
N ALA A 265 -17.42 -18.74 5.85
CA ALA A 265 -18.80 -18.40 5.47
C ALA A 265 -19.78 -19.57 5.66
N ASN A 266 -21.05 -19.25 5.91
CA ASN A 266 -22.13 -20.22 6.11
C ASN A 266 -22.77 -20.64 4.78
N PHE A 267 -21.97 -21.19 3.87
CA PHE A 267 -22.44 -21.71 2.58
C PHE A 267 -22.83 -23.17 2.65
N SER A 268 -23.99 -23.49 2.08
CA SER A 268 -24.40 -24.86 1.78
C SER A 268 -23.45 -25.53 0.78
N THR A 269 -23.48 -26.87 0.71
CA THR A 269 -22.72 -27.61 -0.31
C THR A 269 -23.10 -27.19 -1.74
N ALA A 270 -24.37 -26.81 -1.97
CA ALA A 270 -24.81 -26.35 -3.27
C ALA A 270 -24.21 -24.99 -3.64
N ALA A 271 -24.20 -24.04 -2.69
CA ALA A 271 -23.58 -22.72 -2.89
C ALA A 271 -22.08 -22.83 -3.15
N ARG A 272 -21.36 -23.65 -2.37
CA ARG A 272 -19.92 -23.92 -2.57
C ARG A 272 -19.63 -24.43 -3.98
N ARG A 273 -20.43 -25.39 -4.47
CA ARG A 273 -20.29 -25.91 -5.86
C ARG A 273 -20.52 -24.83 -6.92
N ARG A 274 -21.51 -23.94 -6.73
CA ARG A 274 -21.74 -22.81 -7.66
C ARG A 274 -20.54 -21.87 -7.68
N LEU A 275 -20.03 -21.49 -6.50
CA LEU A 275 -18.84 -20.62 -6.38
C LEU A 275 -17.60 -21.25 -7.03
N THR A 276 -17.30 -22.51 -6.74
CA THR A 276 -16.17 -23.22 -7.36
C THR A 276 -16.33 -23.31 -8.88
N ARG A 277 -17.55 -23.51 -9.39
CA ARG A 277 -17.80 -23.54 -10.84
C ARG A 277 -17.56 -22.16 -11.50
N THR A 278 -17.90 -21.07 -10.83
CA THR A 278 -17.76 -19.71 -11.38
C THR A 278 -16.33 -19.19 -11.27
N PHE A 279 -15.66 -19.43 -10.15
CA PHE A 279 -14.35 -18.84 -9.87
C PHE A 279 -13.16 -19.81 -10.06
N GLY A 280 -13.41 -21.13 -10.04
CA GLY A 280 -12.36 -22.15 -10.16
C GLY A 280 -11.37 -22.06 -9.00
N ASP A 281 -10.08 -22.09 -9.32
CA ASP A 281 -8.99 -22.00 -8.34
C ASP A 281 -8.82 -20.61 -7.73
N ARG A 282 -9.59 -19.62 -8.19
CA ARG A 282 -9.55 -18.25 -7.69
C ARG A 282 -10.34 -18.06 -6.39
N VAL A 283 -11.14 -19.05 -5.96
CA VAL A 283 -11.95 -18.94 -4.73
C VAL A 283 -11.50 -19.91 -3.65
N GLU A 284 -11.29 -19.39 -2.45
CA GLU A 284 -11.02 -20.15 -1.24
C GLU A 284 -12.27 -20.22 -0.36
N LEU A 285 -12.62 -21.43 0.07
CA LEU A 285 -13.86 -21.72 0.82
C LEU A 285 -13.61 -22.49 2.12
N PHE A 286 -12.41 -23.00 2.34
CA PHE A 286 -12.05 -23.93 3.42
C PHE A 286 -10.80 -23.47 4.15
#